data_AF-A0A353NAP3-F1
#
_entry.id   AF-A0A353NAP3-F1
#
_cell.length_a   1.000
_cell.length_b   1.000
_cell.length_c   1.000
_cell.angle_alpha   90.00
_cell.angle_beta   90.00
_cell.angle_gamma   90.00
#
_symmetry.space_group_name_H-M   'P 1'
#
loop_
_entity.id
_entity.type
_entity.pdbx_description
1 polymer ?
#
loop_
_entity_poly.entity_id
_entity_poly.type
_entity_poly.pdbx_seq_one_letter_code
_entity_poly.pdbx_strand_id
1 'polypeptide(L)' 'MNSKEDIRPISYIKANAAEILAQVNETRRPVYVTQNGEAKAVLVDTES' A
#
# COMPACT_ATOMS: atom_id res chain seq x y z
N MET A 1 3.86 10.54 6.87
CA MET A 1 3.78 9.97 5.51
C MET A 1 5.20 9.85 4.98
N ASN A 2 5.75 8.63 4.92
CA ASN A 2 7.01 8.41 4.22
C ASN A 2 6.65 8.05 2.78
N SER A 3 6.61 9.05 1.91
CA SER A 3 6.00 8.96 0.57
C SER A 3 6.57 7.82 -0.29
N LYS A 4 7.81 7.39 -0.03
CA LYS A 4 8.41 6.25 -0.74
C LYS A 4 7.90 4.89 -0.29
N GLU A 5 7.39 4.73 0.93
CA GLU A 5 6.91 3.44 1.46
C GLU A 5 5.38 3.36 1.43
N ASP A 6 4.72 4.50 1.60
CA ASP A 6 3.26 4.60 1.69
C ASP A 6 2.59 4.74 0.31
N ILE A 7 3.32 4.93 -0.78
CA ILE A 7 2.75 5.10 -2.12
C ILE A 7 3.34 4.08 -3.08
N ARG A 8 2.49 3.25 -3.67
CA ARG A 8 2.90 2.16 -4.56
C ARG A 8 2.03 2.09 -5.81
N PRO A 9 2.61 1.84 -7.00
CA PRO A 9 1.82 1.59 -8.20
C PRO A 9 1.12 0.23 -8.10
N ILE A 10 -0.03 0.09 -8.75
CA ILE A 10 -0.82 -1.14 -8.77
C ILE A 10 -0.02 -2.36 -9.27
N SER A 11 0.95 -2.17 -10.17
CA SER A 11 1.84 -3.23 -10.62
C SER A 11 2.68 -3.82 -9.49
N TYR A 12 3.18 -2.97 -8.58
CA TYR A 12 3.97 -3.41 -7.43
C TYR A 12 3.11 -4.18 -6.42
N ILE A 13 1.88 -3.70 -6.18
CA ILE A 13 0.92 -4.39 -5.29
C ILE A 13 0.62 -5.79 -5.81
N LYS A 14 0.39 -5.95 -7.13
CA LYS A 14 0.13 -7.26 -7.74
C LYS A 14 1.32 -8.21 -7.63
N ALA A 15 2.54 -7.69 -7.78
CA ALA A 15 3.75 -8.50 -7.71
C ALA A 15 4.14 -8.90 -6.27
N ASN A 16 3.80 -8.07 -5.27
CA ASN A 16 4.27 -8.21 -3.89
C ASN A 16 3.12 -8.19 -2.87
N ALA A 17 1.97 -8.79 -3.21
CA ALA A 17 0.74 -8.67 -2.42
C ALA A 17 0.93 -9.14 -0.96
N ALA A 18 1.58 -10.29 -0.75
CA ALA A 18 1.79 -10.83 0.60
C ALA A 18 2.68 -9.92 1.48
N GLU A 19 3.77 -9.39 0.91
CA GLU A 19 4.68 -8.47 1.60
C GLU A 19 3.97 -7.16 1.98
N ILE A 20 3.19 -6.59 1.07
CA ILE A 20 2.44 -5.35 1.33
C ILE A 20 1.40 -5.56 2.43
N LEU A 21 0.68 -6.68 2.42
CA LEU A 21 -0.29 -6.99 3.47
C LEU A 21 0.42 -7.09 4.82
N ALA A 22 1.53 -7.83 4.90
CA ALA A 22 2.35 -7.90 6.12
C ALA A 22 2.83 -6.51 6.58
N GLN A 23 3.35 -5.68 5.68
CA GLN A 23 3.76 -4.31 6.00
C GLN A 23 2.61 -3.50 6.59
N VAL A 24 1.43 -3.53 5.96
CA VAL A 24 0.25 -2.78 6.41
C VAL A 24 -0.18 -3.25 7.80
N ASN A 25 -0.22 -4.57 8.04
CA ASN A 25 -0.63 -5.13 9.32
C ASN A 25 0.39 -4.88 10.45
N GLU A 26 1.68 -5.02 10.17
CA GLU A 26 2.74 -4.83 11.17
C GLU A 26 2.89 -3.36 11.55
N THR A 27 2.94 -2.48 10.56
CA THR A 27 3.23 -1.05 10.77
C THR A 27 1.98 -0.25 11.13
N ARG A 28 0.78 -0.79 10.88
CA ARG A 28 -0.49 -0.05 10.88
C ARG A 28 -0.47 1.22 10.04
N ARG A 29 0.42 1.30 9.04
CA ARG A 29 0.51 2.46 8.13
C ARG A 29 -0.25 2.17 6.85
N PRO A 30 -1.09 3.11 6.38
CA PRO A 30 -1.83 2.94 5.13
C PRO A 30 -0.89 2.99 3.93
N VAL A 31 -1.21 2.20 2.90
CA VAL A 31 -0.53 2.24 1.59
C VAL A 31 -1.50 2.73 0.52
N TYR A 32 -1.19 3.86 -0.09
CA TYR A 32 -1.89 4.44 -1.22
C TYR A 32 -1.49 3.75 -2.52
N VAL A 33 -2.48 3.24 -3.24
CA VAL A 33 -2.30 2.56 -4.51
C VAL A 33 -2.53 3.53 -5.65
N THR A 34 -1.56 3.66 -6.54
CA THR A 34 -1.64 4.51 -7.73
C THR A 34 -1.77 3.71 -9.02
N GLN A 35 -2.41 4.31 -10.03
CA GLN A 35 -2.40 3.84 -11.40
C GLN A 35 -2.11 5.03 -12.31
N ASN A 36 -1.10 4.91 -13.17
CA ASN A 36 -0.64 5.99 -14.05
C ASN A 36 -0.34 7.30 -13.28
N GLY A 37 0.20 7.19 -12.06
CA GLY A 37 0.54 8.34 -11.21
C GLY A 37 -0.63 8.91 -10.40
N GLU A 38 -1.86 8.46 -10.62
CA GLU A 38 -3.04 8.92 -9.88
C GLU A 38 -3.42 7.95 -8.78
N ALA A 39 -3.77 8.45 -7.59
CA ALA A 39 -4.29 7.62 -6.50
C ALA A 39 -5.66 7.03 -6.87
N LYS A 40 -5.83 5.72 -6.65
CA LYS A 40 -7.06 4.98 -6.97
C LYS A 40 -7.65 4.21 -5.78
N ALA A 41 -6.82 3.79 -4.83
CA ALA A 41 -7.26 3.03 -3.66
C ALA A 41 -6.28 3.20 -2.49
N VAL A 42 -6.67 2.70 -1.32
CA VAL A 42 -5.82 2.63 -0.12
C VAL A 42 -5.96 1.24 0.50
N LEU A 43 -4.83 0.66 0.90
CA LEU A 43 -4.77 -0.53 1.75
C LEU A 43 -4.55 -0.07 3.19
N VAL A 44 -5.36 -0.60 4.09
CA VAL A 44 -5.35 -0.29 5.53
C VAL A 44 -5.36 -1.59 6.32
N ASP A 45 -4.87 -1.52 7.56
CA ASP A 45 -4.98 -2.65 8.48
C ASP A 45 -6.46 -2.99 8.72
N THR A 46 -6.76 -4.27 8.94
CA THR A 46 -8.12 -4.78 9.10
C THR A 46 -8.71 -4.52 10.49
N GLU A 47 -7.86 -4.30 11.50
CA GLU A 47 -8.23 -4.03 12.89
C GLU A 47 -7.81 -2.59 13.24
N SER A 48 -8.61 -1.63 12.75
CA SER A 48 -8.40 -0.20 13.01
C SER A 48 -8.60 0.21 14.46
#